data_AF-A0A7V8WE77-F1
#
_entry.id   AF-A0A7V8WE77-F1
#
_cell.length_a   1.000
_cell.length_b   1.000
_cell.length_c   1.000
_cell.angle_alpha   90.00
_cell.angle_beta   90.00
_cell.angle_gamma   90.00
#
_symmetry.space_group_name_H-M   'P 1'
#
loop_
_entity.id
_entity.type
_entity.pdbx_description
1 polymer ?
#
loop_
_entity_poly.entity_id
_entity_poly.type
_entity_poly.pdbx_seq_one_letter_code
_entity_poly.pdbx_strand_id
1 'polypeptide(L)'
;MIDLPLFDDRHRTLHARLSGAIAHLEAITARAESGDVDGAGRDAIRECATLGLCRLLLPSSLGGEGFDLRSLCLAREALAAVSGVTDAAYAVHGLGIYP
;
A
#
# COMPACT_ATOMS: atom_id res chain seq x y z
N MET A 1 4.88 -8.00 -15.17
CA MET A 1 5.88 -7.13 -14.50
C MET A 1 6.69 -7.89 -13.46
N ILE A 2 6.05 -8.64 -12.54
CA ILE A 2 6.77 -9.38 -11.49
C ILE A 2 7.75 -10.45 -12.03
N ASP A 3 7.61 -10.85 -13.29
CA ASP A 3 8.51 -11.81 -13.96
C ASP A 3 9.81 -11.21 -14.50
N LEU A 4 9.99 -9.89 -14.40
CA LEU A 4 11.24 -9.24 -14.78
C LEU A 4 12.39 -9.68 -13.87
N PRO A 5 13.65 -9.70 -14.37
CA PRO A 5 14.83 -10.10 -13.58
C PRO A 5 15.18 -9.12 -12.45
N LEU A 6 14.33 -8.12 -12.19
CA LEU A 6 14.44 -7.17 -11.08
C LEU A 6 13.80 -7.70 -9.80
N PHE A 7 12.92 -8.71 -9.88
CA PHE A 7 12.15 -9.22 -8.76
C PHE A 7 12.57 -10.66 -8.39
N ASP A 8 12.52 -10.94 -7.09
CA ASP A 8 12.80 -12.24 -6.46
C ASP A 8 11.53 -12.81 -5.78
N ASP A 9 11.67 -13.95 -5.11
CA ASP A 9 10.54 -14.69 -4.52
C ASP A 9 9.77 -13.92 -3.44
N ARG A 10 10.43 -13.05 -2.66
CA ARG A 10 9.72 -12.22 -1.66
C ARG A 10 8.80 -11.20 -2.35
N HIS A 11 9.19 -10.67 -3.51
CA HIS A 11 8.34 -9.76 -4.27
C HIS A 11 7.15 -10.49 -4.90
N ARG A 12 7.34 -11.73 -5.37
CA ARG A 12 6.24 -12.58 -5.89
C ARG A 12 5.24 -12.91 -4.79
N THR A 13 5.75 -13.24 -3.60
CA THR A 13 4.93 -13.48 -2.41
C THR A 13 4.14 -12.23 -2.01
N LEU A 14 4.79 -11.07 -2.01
CA LEU A 14 4.14 -9.79 -1.74
C LEU A 14 3.06 -9.47 -2.79
N HIS A 15 3.35 -9.69 -4.08
CA HIS A 15 2.38 -9.45 -5.14
C HIS A 15 1.09 -10.29 -4.94
N ALA A 16 1.23 -11.57 -4.59
CA ALA A 16 0.09 -12.43 -4.26
C ALA A 16 -0.67 -11.95 -3.01
N ARG A 17 0.06 -11.51 -1.96
CA ARG A 17 -0.54 -10.93 -0.75
C ARG A 17 -1.35 -9.66 -1.08
N LEU A 18 -0.79 -8.80 -1.92
CA LEU A 18 -1.43 -7.55 -2.35
C LEU A 18 -2.73 -7.85 -3.09
N SER A 19 -2.76 -8.78 -4.04
CA SER A 19 -3.98 -9.15 -4.78
C SER A 19 -5.15 -9.51 -3.87
N GLY A 20 -4.91 -10.17 -2.72
CA GLY A 20 -5.95 -10.42 -1.72
C GLY A 20 -6.36 -9.16 -0.94
N ALA A 21 -5.39 -8.32 -0.58
CA ALA A 21 -5.62 -7.09 0.18
C ALA A 21 -6.45 -6.04 -0.58
N ILE A 22 -6.23 -5.87 -1.90
CA ILE A 22 -6.92 -4.83 -2.68
C ILE A 22 -8.43 -5.10 -2.85
N ALA A 23 -8.87 -6.36 -2.84
CA ALA A 23 -10.29 -6.70 -2.84
C ALA A 23 -11.05 -6.11 -1.63
N HIS A 24 -10.36 -5.89 -0.51
CA HIS A 24 -10.94 -5.25 0.68
C HIS A 24 -11.00 -3.72 0.57
N LEU A 25 -10.19 -3.11 -0.30
CA LEU A 25 -10.03 -1.66 -0.41
C LEU A 25 -11.00 -1.02 -1.43
N GLU A 26 -11.55 -1.79 -2.37
CA GLU A 26 -12.51 -1.31 -3.37
C GLU A 26 -13.73 -0.63 -2.71
N ALA A 27 -14.26 -1.20 -1.63
CA ALA A 27 -15.43 -0.66 -0.93
C ALA A 27 -15.17 0.73 -0.29
N ILE A 28 -13.94 0.99 0.17
CA ILE A 28 -13.54 2.28 0.76
C ILE A 28 -13.44 3.35 -0.33
N THR A 29 -13.07 2.94 -1.54
CA THR A 29 -12.82 3.83 -2.69
C THR A 29 -14.07 4.54 -3.18
N ALA A 30 -15.22 3.85 -3.19
CA ALA A 30 -16.50 4.44 -3.61
C ALA A 30 -16.90 5.68 -2.78
N ARG A 31 -16.45 5.78 -1.51
CA ARG A 31 -16.71 6.95 -0.67
C ARG A 31 -15.87 8.16 -1.06
N ALA A 32 -14.66 7.97 -1.57
CA ALA A 32 -13.82 9.07 -2.04
C ALA A 32 -14.46 9.81 -3.22
N GLU A 33 -15.11 9.07 -4.12
CA GLU A 33 -15.82 9.62 -5.28
C GLU A 33 -17.06 10.45 -4.90
N SER A 34 -17.60 10.24 -3.68
CA SER A 34 -18.76 10.99 -3.16
C SER A 34 -18.42 12.39 -2.62
N GLY A 35 -17.13 12.76 -2.60
CA GLY A 35 -16.64 14.09 -2.22
C GLY A 35 -15.97 14.18 -0.84
N ASP A 36 -16.01 13.12 -0.02
CA ASP A 36 -15.29 13.05 1.27
C ASP A 36 -13.91 12.40 1.09
N VAL A 37 -13.01 13.13 0.43
CA VAL A 37 -11.64 12.65 0.14
C VAL A 37 -10.83 12.45 1.41
N ASP A 38 -10.95 13.36 2.39
CA ASP A 38 -10.20 13.29 3.64
C ASP A 38 -10.64 12.10 4.52
N GLY A 39 -11.95 11.89 4.66
CA GLY A 39 -12.50 10.75 5.38
C GLY A 39 -12.10 9.44 4.73
N ALA A 40 -12.25 9.34 3.40
CA ALA A 40 -11.84 8.16 2.65
C ALA A 40 -10.34 7.86 2.77
N GLY A 41 -9.48 8.89 2.71
CA GLY A 41 -8.04 8.73 2.90
C GLY A 41 -7.68 8.20 4.30
N ARG A 42 -8.32 8.71 5.35
CA ARG A 42 -8.10 8.22 6.73
C ARG A 42 -8.53 6.76 6.89
N ASP A 43 -9.69 6.39 6.38
CA ASP A 43 -10.20 5.02 6.47
C ASP A 43 -9.33 4.07 5.63
N ALA A 44 -8.91 4.49 4.44
CA ALA A 44 -8.01 3.72 3.59
C ALA A 44 -6.67 3.41 4.29
N ILE A 45 -6.07 4.39 4.99
CA ILE A 45 -4.82 4.14 5.74
C ILE A 45 -5.03 3.20 6.93
N ARG A 46 -6.16 3.29 7.63
CA ARG A 46 -6.49 2.34 8.71
C ARG A 46 -6.63 0.93 8.17
N GLU A 47 -7.25 0.77 7.01
CA GLU A 47 -7.39 -0.53 6.37
C GLU A 47 -6.03 -1.06 5.89
N CYS A 48 -5.21 -0.24 5.23
CA CYS A 48 -3.84 -0.57 4.89
C CYS A 48 -3.01 -1.01 6.10
N ALA A 49 -3.18 -0.37 7.26
CA ALA A 49 -2.52 -0.76 8.50
C ALA A 49 -3.01 -2.12 9.01
N THR A 50 -4.32 -2.37 8.96
CA THR A 50 -4.95 -3.65 9.35
C THR A 50 -4.49 -4.81 8.46
N LEU A 51 -4.34 -4.55 7.17
CA LEU A 51 -3.80 -5.48 6.16
C LEU A 51 -2.27 -5.63 6.24
N GLY A 52 -1.62 -4.93 7.18
CA GLY A 52 -0.17 -4.99 7.39
C GLY A 52 0.67 -4.25 6.33
N LEU A 53 0.05 -3.53 5.40
CA LEU A 53 0.75 -2.84 4.31
C LEU A 53 1.68 -1.75 4.84
N CYS A 54 1.29 -1.02 5.89
CA CYS A 54 2.14 0.01 6.49
C CYS A 54 3.47 -0.52 7.06
N ARG A 55 3.62 -1.84 7.25
CA ARG A 55 4.90 -2.45 7.66
C ARG A 55 5.96 -2.35 6.56
N LEU A 56 5.56 -2.23 5.29
CA LEU A 56 6.46 -2.03 4.16
C LEU A 56 7.09 -0.62 4.14
N LEU A 57 6.51 0.32 4.87
CA LEU A 57 7.00 1.70 4.97
C LEU A 57 8.09 1.85 6.04
N LEU A 58 8.23 0.87 6.93
CA LEU A 58 9.05 0.98 8.14
C LEU A 58 10.33 0.12 8.05
N PRO A 59 11.46 0.61 8.61
CA PRO A 59 12.61 -0.24 8.83
C PRO A 59 12.29 -1.32 9.86
N SER A 60 13.02 -2.44 9.81
CA SER A 60 12.80 -3.58 10.71
C SER A 60 12.98 -3.22 12.20
N SER A 61 13.82 -2.23 12.51
CA SER A 61 14.04 -1.71 13.87
C SER A 61 12.80 -1.05 14.48
N LEU A 62 11.84 -0.62 13.65
CA LEU A 62 10.57 -0.03 14.08
C LEU A 62 9.39 -1.00 13.85
N GLY A 63 9.67 -2.29 13.73
CA GLY A 63 8.65 -3.33 13.54
C GLY A 63 8.15 -3.47 12.10
N GLY A 64 8.83 -2.85 11.12
CA GLY A 64 8.53 -3.02 9.69
C GLY A 64 9.11 -4.29 9.07
N GLU A 65 8.89 -4.46 7.77
CA GLU A 65 9.44 -5.56 6.95
C GLU A 65 10.84 -5.24 6.38
N GLY A 66 11.39 -4.06 6.73
CA GLY A 66 12.63 -3.55 6.16
C GLY A 66 12.36 -2.80 4.85
N PHE A 67 13.10 -1.71 4.62
CA PHE A 67 12.88 -0.89 3.43
C PHE A 67 13.37 -1.61 2.18
N ASP A 68 12.47 -1.81 1.23
CA ASP A 68 12.78 -2.32 -0.11
C ASP A 68 11.96 -1.55 -1.14
N LEU A 69 12.66 -0.81 -2.01
CA LEU A 69 12.02 0.08 -2.99
C LEU A 69 11.09 -0.68 -3.94
N ARG A 70 11.46 -1.89 -4.36
CA ARG A 70 10.65 -2.72 -5.27
C ARG A 70 9.34 -3.15 -4.61
N SER A 71 9.39 -3.57 -3.36
CA SER A 71 8.21 -3.88 -2.55
C SER A 71 7.30 -2.66 -2.38
N LEU A 72 7.88 -1.47 -2.16
CA LEU A 72 7.12 -0.23 -2.09
C LEU A 72 6.44 0.10 -3.44
N CYS A 73 7.15 -0.05 -4.56
CA CYS A 73 6.58 0.14 -5.90
C CYS A 73 5.41 -0.82 -6.16
N LEU A 74 5.55 -2.11 -5.79
CA LEU A 74 4.48 -3.10 -5.93
C LEU A 74 3.24 -2.73 -5.10
N ALA A 75 3.44 -2.30 -3.85
CA ALA A 75 2.34 -1.87 -3.00
C ALA A 75 1.62 -0.66 -3.60
N ARG A 76 2.37 0.36 -4.03
CA ARG A 76 1.79 1.56 -4.63
C ARG A 76 1.06 1.29 -5.95
N GLU A 77 1.60 0.43 -6.81
CA GLU A 77 0.91 0.00 -8.03
C GLU A 77 -0.42 -0.69 -7.72
N ALA A 78 -0.42 -1.63 -6.78
CA ALA A 78 -1.63 -2.33 -6.37
C ALA A 78 -2.69 -1.35 -5.80
N LEU A 79 -2.29 -0.45 -4.91
CA LEU A 79 -3.19 0.54 -4.32
C LEU A 79 -3.73 1.51 -5.38
N ALA A 80 -2.88 2.01 -6.27
CA ALA A 80 -3.26 2.95 -7.32
C ALA A 80 -4.20 2.32 -8.37
N ALA A 81 -4.09 1.01 -8.61
CA ALA A 81 -4.99 0.28 -9.50
C ALA A 81 -6.44 0.28 -9.01
N VAL A 82 -6.66 0.40 -7.70
CA VAL A 82 -7.99 0.47 -7.10
C VAL A 82 -8.39 1.89 -6.75
N SER A 83 -7.48 2.69 -6.20
CA SER A 83 -7.79 4.02 -5.66
C SER A 83 -6.59 4.94 -5.64
N GLY A 84 -6.64 5.99 -6.46
CA GLY A 84 -5.63 7.06 -6.43
C GLY A 84 -5.56 7.78 -5.07
N VAL A 85 -6.70 7.92 -4.36
CA VAL A 85 -6.73 8.52 -3.01
C VAL A 85 -6.01 7.62 -2.00
N THR A 86 -6.22 6.31 -2.07
CA THR A 86 -5.54 5.35 -1.19
C THR A 86 -4.04 5.34 -1.44
N ASP A 87 -3.61 5.28 -2.71
CA ASP A 87 -2.20 5.37 -3.07
C ASP A 87 -1.57 6.69 -2.59
N ALA A 88 -2.23 7.82 -2.85
CA ALA A 88 -1.73 9.13 -2.44
C ALA A 88 -1.58 9.23 -0.92
N ALA A 89 -2.61 8.81 -0.17
CA ALA A 89 -2.54 8.79 1.30
C ALA A 89 -1.40 7.90 1.79
N TYR A 90 -1.22 6.72 1.17
CA TYR A 90 -0.20 5.75 1.57
C TYR A 90 1.21 6.25 1.28
N ALA A 91 1.40 6.88 0.11
CA ALA A 91 2.65 7.51 -0.29
C ALA A 91 3.04 8.67 0.64
N VAL A 92 2.09 9.56 0.96
CA VAL A 92 2.33 10.68 1.88
C VAL A 92 2.64 10.17 3.30
N HIS A 93 1.96 9.11 3.75
CA HIS A 93 2.29 8.47 5.03
C HIS A 93 3.73 7.94 5.04
N GLY A 94 4.13 7.20 4.00
CA GLY A 94 5.50 6.69 3.87
C GLY A 94 6.55 7.80 3.79
N LEU A 95 6.25 8.89 3.08
CA LEU A 95 7.13 10.04 2.97
C LEU A 95 7.31 10.76 4.32
N GLY A 96 6.22 10.95 5.05
CA GLY A 96 6.23 11.70 6.31
C GLY A 96 6.94 11.00 7.48
N ILE A 97 7.18 9.68 7.37
CA ILE A 97 7.91 8.91 8.38
C ILE A 97 9.40 8.71 8.04
N TYR A 98 9.83 9.16 6.85
CA TYR A 98 11.25 9.14 6.49
C TYR A 98 12.00 10.18 7.34
N PRO A 99 13.12 9.81 8.01
CA PRO A 99 13.84 10.69 8.92
C PRO A 99 14.50 11.90 8.22
#